data_AF-A0A7I7QLH3-F1
#
_entry.id   AF-A0A7I7QLH3-F1
#
_cell.length_a   1.000
_cell.length_b   1.000
_cell.length_c   1.000
_cell.angle_alpha   90.00
_cell.angle_beta   90.00
_cell.angle_gamma   90.00
#
_symmetry.space_group_name_H-M   'P 1'
#
loop_
_entity.id
_entity.type
_entity.pdbx_description
1 polymer ?
#
loop_
_entity_poly.entity_id
_entity_poly.type
_entity_poly.pdbx_seq_one_letter_code
_entity_poly.pdbx_strand_id
1 'polypeptide(L)'
;MTTQATLADLLRKAIDDRTGAPLRDIQALVEAEEAARPRGMSLNRSTASQILRGAYRGTPSPATVRAIGWLAGVTDEVAFAAAGQPTPGRPLADELPAATDTLNDRERAVVIDVVRALLAQRQSIDGWKATTAEALDHIVSDLLRIKQTLDDVAGGNDATEIISAAANDLTDVITRTRRLTEQSATEDA
;
A
#
# COMPACT_ATOMS: atom_id res chain seq x y z
N MET A 1 2.01 -23.71 1.99
CA MET A 1 1.70 -22.28 1.83
C MET A 1 2.42 -21.83 0.57
N THR A 2 1.70 -21.55 -0.51
CA THR A 2 2.30 -21.04 -1.75
C THR A 2 2.69 -19.60 -1.50
N THR A 3 3.99 -19.31 -1.42
CA THR A 3 4.49 -17.94 -1.30
C THR A 3 4.02 -17.14 -2.50
N GLN A 4 3.07 -16.23 -2.28
CA GLN A 4 2.54 -15.37 -3.33
C GLN A 4 3.65 -14.42 -3.77
N ALA A 5 3.92 -14.36 -5.07
CA ALA A 5 4.96 -13.49 -5.62
C ALA A 5 4.68 -12.03 -5.25
N THR A 6 5.71 -11.29 -4.87
CA THR A 6 5.59 -9.85 -4.58
C THR A 6 5.65 -9.04 -5.87
N LEU A 7 5.21 -7.78 -5.82
CA LEU A 7 5.34 -6.86 -6.95
C LEU A 7 6.80 -6.68 -7.42
N ALA A 8 7.76 -6.77 -6.50
CA ALA A 8 9.18 -6.75 -6.81
C ALA A 8 9.64 -8.01 -7.56
N ASP A 9 9.09 -9.17 -7.22
CA ASP A 9 9.39 -10.43 -7.91
C ASP A 9 8.83 -10.42 -9.34
N LEU A 10 7.62 -9.88 -9.53
CA LEU A 10 7.04 -9.70 -10.86
C LEU A 10 7.87 -8.75 -11.72
N LEU A 11 8.32 -7.63 -11.17
CA LEU A 11 9.14 -6.66 -11.90
C LEU A 11 10.53 -7.23 -12.23
N ARG A 12 11.12 -8.03 -11.33
CA ARG A 12 12.38 -8.73 -11.60
C ARG A 12 12.22 -9.74 -12.74
N LYS A 13 11.17 -10.57 -12.66
CA LYS A 13 10.79 -11.50 -13.72
C LYS A 13 10.58 -10.80 -15.06
N ALA A 14 9.95 -9.64 -15.09
CA ALA A 14 9.71 -8.89 -16.32
C ALA A 14 11.00 -8.42 -17.02
N ILE A 15 12.00 -8.04 -16.23
CA ILE A 15 13.33 -7.64 -16.71
C ILE A 15 14.07 -8.87 -17.25
N ASP A 16 13.96 -10.00 -16.56
CA ASP A 16 14.69 -11.24 -16.88
C ASP A 16 14.06 -12.02 -18.06
N ASP A 17 12.73 -12.16 -18.12
CA ASP A 17 12.05 -13.09 -19.05
C ASP A 17 11.49 -12.43 -20.31
N ARG A 18 10.86 -11.24 -20.19
CA ARG A 18 9.87 -10.79 -21.18
C ARG A 18 10.33 -9.66 -22.08
N THR A 19 11.18 -8.78 -21.57
CA THR A 19 11.56 -7.56 -22.28
C THR A 19 13.00 -7.58 -22.77
N GLY A 20 13.90 -8.34 -22.12
CA GLY A 20 15.36 -8.19 -22.30
C GLY A 20 15.84 -6.75 -22.10
N ALA A 21 14.96 -5.89 -21.58
CA ALA A 21 15.09 -4.45 -21.58
C ALA A 21 15.70 -4.06 -20.24
N PRO A 22 16.87 -3.41 -20.23
CA PRO A 22 17.43 -2.92 -19.00
C PRO A 22 16.45 -1.94 -18.35
N LEU A 23 16.48 -1.83 -17.01
CA LEU A 23 15.61 -0.95 -16.20
C LEU A 23 15.49 0.50 -16.71
N ARG A 24 16.40 0.94 -17.58
CA ARG A 24 16.33 2.24 -18.26
C ARG A 24 15.24 2.35 -19.33
N ASP A 25 14.81 1.25 -19.94
CA ASP A 25 13.93 1.23 -21.11
C ASP A 25 12.47 0.87 -20.77
N ILE A 26 12.20 0.33 -19.56
CA ILE A 26 10.86 -0.09 -19.13
C ILE A 26 9.80 1.03 -19.16
N GLN A 27 10.19 2.28 -18.86
CA GLN A 27 9.25 3.41 -18.93
C GLN A 27 8.80 3.64 -20.38
N ALA A 28 9.74 3.68 -21.32
CA ALA A 28 9.43 3.88 -22.73
C ALA A 28 8.58 2.74 -23.31
N LEU A 29 8.78 1.50 -22.85
CA LEU A 29 7.97 0.34 -23.25
C LEU A 29 6.52 0.48 -22.78
N VAL A 30 6.30 0.88 -21.53
CA VAL A 30 4.96 1.11 -20.98
C VAL A 30 4.26 2.26 -21.69
N GLU A 31 4.97 3.37 -21.94
CA GLU A 31 4.45 4.51 -22.68
C GLU A 31 4.05 4.14 -24.13
N ALA A 32 4.87 3.33 -24.81
CA ALA A 32 4.58 2.87 -26.17
C ALA A 32 3.36 1.95 -26.24
N GLU A 33 3.22 1.00 -25.30
CA GLU A 33 2.03 0.13 -25.24
C GLU A 33 0.80 0.94 -24.89
N GLU A 34 0.87 1.85 -23.92
CA GLU A 34 -0.28 2.67 -23.52
C GLU A 34 -0.74 3.60 -24.65
N ALA A 35 0.19 4.11 -25.47
CA ALA A 35 -0.14 4.89 -26.67
C ALA A 35 -0.83 4.04 -27.75
N ALA A 36 -0.46 2.76 -27.89
CA ALA A 36 -1.06 1.86 -28.87
C ALA A 36 -2.40 1.26 -28.38
N ARG A 37 -2.50 0.97 -27.08
CA ARG A 37 -3.61 0.26 -26.43
C ARG A 37 -3.81 0.81 -25.02
N PRO A 38 -4.59 1.89 -24.87
CA PRO A 38 -4.78 2.53 -23.58
C PRO A 38 -5.48 1.58 -22.59
N ARG A 39 -4.82 1.33 -21.45
CA ARG A 39 -5.28 0.46 -20.35
C ARG A 39 -5.14 1.14 -18.98
N GLY A 40 -4.72 2.39 -18.98
CA GLY A 40 -4.43 3.16 -17.78
C GLY A 40 -3.12 2.73 -17.11
N MET A 41 -2.11 2.30 -17.88
CA MET A 41 -0.81 1.92 -17.35
C MET A 41 0.12 3.13 -17.24
N SER A 42 0.91 3.19 -16.17
CA SER A 42 1.95 4.21 -16.00
C SER A 42 3.02 3.71 -15.04
N LEU A 43 4.29 3.77 -15.46
CA LEU A 43 5.42 3.35 -14.63
C LEU A 43 6.62 4.26 -14.87
N ASN A 44 7.01 5.02 -13.85
CA ASN A 44 8.25 5.78 -13.87
C ASN A 44 9.44 4.87 -13.51
N ARG A 45 10.57 5.05 -14.18
CA ARG A 45 11.84 4.40 -13.88
C ARG A 45 12.27 4.51 -12.41
N SER A 46 12.08 5.68 -11.78
CA SER A 46 12.46 5.89 -10.38
C SER A 46 11.64 5.00 -9.44
N THR A 47 10.31 4.97 -9.64
CA THR A 47 9.37 4.10 -8.91
C THR A 47 9.74 2.63 -9.11
N ALA A 48 9.97 2.20 -10.36
CA ALA A 48 10.39 0.84 -10.66
C ALA A 48 11.69 0.45 -9.93
N SER A 49 12.69 1.35 -9.90
CA SER A 49 13.94 1.11 -9.19
C SER A 49 13.76 1.02 -7.68
N GLN A 50 12.86 1.80 -7.09
CA GLN A 50 12.59 1.75 -5.65
C GLN A 50 11.86 0.46 -5.28
N ILE A 51 10.88 0.03 -6.09
CA ILE A 51 10.14 -1.22 -5.89
C ILE A 51 11.11 -2.42 -5.97
N LEU A 52 11.97 -2.48 -6.98
CA LEU A 52 12.95 -3.58 -7.14
C LEU A 52 13.90 -3.75 -5.97
N ARG A 53 14.26 -2.64 -5.32
CA ARG A 53 15.19 -2.61 -4.17
C ARG A 53 14.47 -2.78 -2.84
N GLY A 54 13.13 -2.88 -2.83
CA GLY A 54 12.34 -2.87 -1.60
C GLY A 54 12.39 -1.54 -0.85
N ALA A 55 12.81 -0.45 -1.50
CA ALA A 55 12.94 0.87 -0.90
C ALA A 55 11.70 1.75 -1.10
N TYR A 56 10.72 1.29 -1.88
CA TYR A 56 9.47 2.00 -2.09
C TYR A 56 8.57 1.86 -0.86
N ARG A 57 8.35 2.97 -0.15
CA ARG A 57 7.56 3.00 1.09
C ARG A 57 6.10 3.40 0.89
N GLY A 58 5.73 3.84 -0.31
CA GLY A 58 4.35 4.21 -0.64
C GLY A 58 3.51 3.03 -1.13
N THR A 59 2.22 3.27 -1.33
CA THR A 59 1.31 2.34 -2.01
C THR A 59 1.38 2.57 -3.52
N PRO A 60 1.80 1.58 -4.34
CA PRO A 60 1.88 1.75 -5.78
C PRO A 60 0.52 2.11 -6.38
N SER A 61 0.46 3.03 -7.34
CA SER A 61 -0.82 3.37 -7.97
C SER A 61 -1.36 2.18 -8.78
N PRO A 62 -2.69 2.08 -9.01
CA PRO A 62 -3.26 1.04 -9.87
C PRO A 62 -2.62 0.99 -11.27
N ALA A 63 -2.27 2.17 -11.81
CA ALA A 63 -1.57 2.29 -13.09
C ALA A 63 -0.16 1.66 -13.06
N THR A 64 0.55 1.81 -11.93
CA THR A 64 1.88 1.20 -11.70
C THR A 64 1.75 -0.32 -11.61
N VAL A 65 0.77 -0.81 -10.86
CA VAL A 65 0.53 -2.25 -10.68
C VAL A 65 0.18 -2.93 -12.01
N ARG A 66 -0.73 -2.33 -12.80
CA ARG A 66 -1.07 -2.81 -14.15
C ARG A 66 0.14 -2.85 -15.08
N ALA A 67 0.95 -1.78 -15.07
CA ALA A 67 2.15 -1.72 -15.90
C ALA A 67 3.13 -2.86 -15.55
N ILE A 68 3.35 -3.13 -14.26
CA ILE A 68 4.24 -4.23 -13.82
C ILE A 68 3.63 -5.59 -14.17
N GLY A 69 2.32 -5.77 -13.99
CA GLY A 69 1.61 -6.99 -14.37
C GLY A 69 1.75 -7.30 -15.87
N TRP A 70 1.53 -6.27 -16.70
CA TRP A 70 1.74 -6.36 -18.14
C TRP A 70 3.20 -6.67 -18.47
N LEU A 71 4.17 -5.97 -17.89
CA LEU A 71 5.59 -6.25 -18.13
C LEU A 71 5.96 -7.71 -17.77
N ALA A 72 5.39 -8.24 -16.69
CA ALA A 72 5.61 -9.62 -16.23
C ALA A 72 4.78 -10.69 -16.98
N GLY A 73 3.82 -10.27 -17.81
CA GLY A 73 2.92 -11.17 -18.53
C GLY A 73 1.94 -11.91 -17.64
N VAL A 74 1.56 -11.31 -16.51
CA VAL A 74 0.54 -11.83 -15.61
C VAL A 74 -0.76 -11.02 -15.73
N THR A 75 -1.86 -11.55 -15.21
CA THR A 75 -3.14 -10.85 -15.23
C THR A 75 -3.20 -9.75 -14.16
N ASP A 76 -4.14 -8.82 -14.28
CA ASP A 76 -4.38 -7.78 -13.28
C ASP A 76 -4.65 -8.42 -11.90
N GLU A 77 -5.41 -9.51 -11.83
CA GLU A 77 -5.68 -10.21 -10.57
C GLU A 77 -4.39 -10.60 -9.84
N VAL A 78 -3.43 -11.17 -10.56
CA VAL A 78 -2.15 -11.60 -10.00
C VAL A 78 -1.29 -10.39 -9.61
N ALA A 79 -1.26 -9.34 -10.44
CA ALA A 79 -0.46 -8.14 -10.19
C ALA A 79 -0.97 -7.37 -8.97
N PHE A 80 -2.29 -7.18 -8.85
CA PHE A 80 -2.92 -6.50 -7.71
C PHE A 80 -2.79 -7.33 -6.44
N ALA A 81 -2.97 -8.65 -6.52
CA ALA A 81 -2.73 -9.52 -5.38
C ALA A 81 -1.26 -9.43 -4.92
N ALA A 82 -0.28 -9.43 -5.84
CA ALA A 82 1.15 -9.27 -5.54
C ALA A 82 1.50 -7.90 -4.93
N ALA A 83 0.68 -6.88 -5.18
CA ALA A 83 0.77 -5.56 -4.57
C ALA A 83 -0.01 -5.45 -3.23
N GLY A 84 -0.68 -6.53 -2.79
CA GLY A 84 -1.55 -6.50 -1.61
C GLY A 84 -2.80 -5.63 -1.80
N GLN A 85 -3.18 -5.34 -3.04
CA GLN A 85 -4.29 -4.47 -3.40
C GLN A 85 -5.47 -5.29 -3.94
N PRO A 86 -6.71 -4.84 -3.73
CA PRO A 86 -7.85 -5.44 -4.39
C PRO A 86 -7.75 -5.19 -5.89
N THR A 87 -8.03 -6.23 -6.69
CA THR A 87 -8.11 -6.10 -8.15
C THR A 87 -9.21 -5.10 -8.49
N PRO A 88 -8.92 -4.05 -9.28
CA PRO A 88 -9.96 -3.17 -9.79
C PRO A 88 -10.94 -4.03 -10.59
N GLY A 89 -12.23 -3.88 -10.31
CA GLY A 89 -13.27 -4.51 -11.13
C GLY A 89 -13.22 -4.04 -12.58
N ARG A 90 -14.12 -4.58 -13.39
CA ARG A 90 -14.34 -4.09 -14.76
C ARG A 90 -14.61 -2.57 -14.72
N PRO A 91 -14.26 -1.79 -15.76
CA PRO A 91 -14.62 -0.39 -15.78
C PRO A 91 -16.09 -0.21 -15.45
N LEU A 92 -16.42 0.64 -14.47
CA LEU A 92 -17.80 0.82 -14.03
C LEU A 92 -18.72 1.15 -15.20
N ALA A 93 -18.23 1.93 -16.18
CA ALA A 93 -18.95 2.26 -17.41
C ALA A 93 -19.42 1.03 -18.22
N ASP A 94 -18.65 -0.07 -18.23
CA ASP A 94 -19.01 -1.30 -18.94
C ASP A 94 -20.11 -2.09 -18.22
N GLU A 95 -20.35 -1.79 -16.94
CA GLU A 95 -21.38 -2.43 -16.11
C GLU A 95 -22.66 -1.59 -16.03
N LEU A 96 -22.61 -0.33 -16.47
CA LEU A 96 -23.78 0.55 -16.50
C LEU A 96 -24.73 0.12 -17.62
N PRO A 97 -26.05 0.08 -17.37
CA PRO A 97 -27.03 -0.14 -18.44
C PRO A 97 -26.88 0.89 -19.55
N ALA A 98 -27.11 0.50 -20.81
CA ALA A 98 -27.02 1.43 -21.95
C ALA A 98 -27.97 2.65 -21.81
N ALA A 99 -29.09 2.49 -21.09
CA ALA A 99 -30.01 3.57 -20.78
C ALA A 99 -29.41 4.66 -19.85
N THR A 100 -28.28 4.39 -19.19
CA THR A 100 -27.57 5.41 -18.38
C THR A 100 -27.09 6.59 -19.24
N ASP A 101 -26.87 6.39 -20.55
CA ASP A 101 -26.52 7.47 -21.46
C ASP A 101 -27.68 8.44 -21.73
N THR A 102 -28.93 8.05 -21.45
CA THR A 102 -30.11 8.89 -21.64
C THR A 102 -30.46 9.78 -20.44
N LEU A 103 -29.70 9.70 -19.34
CA LEU A 103 -29.91 10.53 -18.16
C LEU A 103 -29.80 12.02 -18.50
N ASN A 104 -30.61 12.87 -17.88
CA ASN A 104 -30.43 14.33 -18.01
C ASN A 104 -29.27 14.82 -17.12
N ASP A 105 -28.83 16.06 -17.31
CA ASP A 105 -27.68 16.62 -16.60
C ASP A 105 -27.82 16.57 -15.06
N ARG A 106 -29.04 16.76 -14.55
CA ARG A 106 -29.32 16.70 -13.12
C ARG A 106 -29.20 15.29 -12.58
N GLU A 107 -29.72 14.31 -13.29
CA GLU A 107 -29.60 12.89 -12.91
C GLU A 107 -28.14 12.42 -12.97
N ARG A 108 -27.40 12.82 -14.01
CA ARG A 108 -25.96 12.54 -14.12
C ARG A 108 -25.18 13.12 -12.93
N ALA A 109 -25.48 14.36 -12.53
CA ALA A 109 -24.84 14.99 -11.38
C ALA A 109 -25.06 14.19 -10.09
N VAL A 110 -26.29 13.72 -9.84
CA VAL A 110 -26.60 12.89 -8.66
C VAL A 110 -25.80 11.58 -8.66
N VAL A 111 -25.73 10.88 -9.80
CA VAL A 111 -24.94 9.64 -9.91
C VAL A 111 -23.47 9.91 -9.60
N ILE A 112 -22.90 10.98 -10.18
CA ILE A 112 -21.51 11.37 -9.94
C ILE A 112 -21.27 11.69 -8.47
N ASP A 113 -22.19 12.41 -7.81
CA ASP A 113 -22.04 12.79 -6.41
C ASP A 113 -22.12 11.58 -5.47
N VAL A 114 -22.99 10.60 -5.76
CA VAL A 114 -23.01 9.32 -5.03
C VAL A 114 -21.68 8.58 -5.19
N VAL A 115 -21.15 8.48 -6.41
CA VAL A 115 -19.85 7.84 -6.66
C VAL A 115 -18.73 8.56 -5.92
N ARG A 116 -18.72 9.91 -5.93
CA ARG A 116 -17.75 10.70 -5.17
C ARG A 116 -17.84 10.45 -3.66
N ALA A 117 -19.05 10.39 -3.10
CA ALA A 117 -19.25 10.12 -1.68
C ALA A 117 -18.72 8.74 -1.29
N LEU A 118 -18.98 7.71 -2.10
CA LEU A 118 -18.45 6.36 -1.89
C LEU A 118 -16.92 6.32 -1.95
N LEU A 119 -16.31 7.03 -2.91
CA LEU A 119 -14.85 7.12 -3.03
C LEU A 119 -14.22 7.87 -1.86
N ALA A 120 -14.82 8.98 -1.41
CA ALA A 120 -14.36 9.73 -0.24
C ALA A 120 -14.41 8.87 1.03
N GLN A 121 -15.53 8.17 1.25
CA GLN A 121 -15.67 7.24 2.40
C GLN A 121 -14.59 6.16 2.37
N ARG A 122 -14.30 5.59 1.20
CA ARG A 122 -13.23 4.59 1.06
C ARG A 122 -11.86 5.16 1.38
N GLN A 123 -11.55 6.37 0.91
CA GLN A 123 -10.28 7.04 1.23
C GLN A 123 -10.13 7.27 2.74
N SER A 124 -11.20 7.68 3.43
CA SER A 124 -11.19 7.81 4.89
C SER A 124 -10.91 6.48 5.60
N ILE A 125 -11.55 5.38 5.16
CA ILE A 125 -11.30 4.04 5.71
C ILE A 125 -9.86 3.60 5.49
N ASP A 126 -9.34 3.80 4.28
CA ASP A 126 -7.97 3.41 3.95
C ASP A 126 -6.94 4.26 4.71
N GLY A 127 -7.22 5.55 4.95
CA GLY A 127 -6.45 6.40 5.85
C GLY A 127 -6.43 5.87 7.28
N TRP A 128 -7.61 5.54 7.84
CA TRP A 128 -7.73 4.94 9.18
C TRP A 128 -6.93 3.64 9.33
N LYS A 129 -6.95 2.77 8.30
CA LYS A 129 -6.15 1.54 8.29
C LYS A 129 -4.65 1.83 8.31
N ALA A 130 -4.19 2.82 7.54
CA ALA A 130 -2.79 3.20 7.49
C ALA A 130 -2.32 3.72 8.86
N THR A 131 -3.05 4.64 9.47
CA THR A 131 -2.76 5.18 10.81
C THR A 131 -2.75 4.08 11.87
N THR A 132 -3.71 3.15 11.80
CA THR A 132 -3.76 2.00 12.72
C THR A 132 -2.57 1.08 12.54
N ALA A 133 -2.16 0.80 11.30
CA ALA A 133 -1.00 -0.04 11.01
C ALA A 133 0.30 0.60 11.52
N GLU A 134 0.48 1.92 11.34
CA GLU A 134 1.62 2.67 11.86
C GLU A 134 1.67 2.66 13.40
N ALA A 135 0.52 2.89 14.05
CA ALA A 135 0.43 2.83 15.51
C ALA A 135 0.78 1.43 16.05
N LEU A 136 0.33 0.36 15.38
CA LEU A 136 0.67 -1.01 15.76
C LEU A 136 2.17 -1.31 15.55
N ASP A 137 2.78 -0.81 14.48
CA ASP A 137 4.21 -1.00 14.22
C ASP A 137 5.08 -0.31 15.28
N HIS A 138 4.66 0.87 15.75
CA HIS A 138 5.28 1.54 16.89
C HIS A 138 5.19 0.73 18.18
N ILE A 139 4.00 0.20 18.51
CA ILE A 139 3.80 -0.62 19.70
C ILE A 139 4.66 -1.89 19.64
N VAL A 140 4.70 -2.57 18.50
CA VAL A 140 5.53 -3.78 18.31
C VAL A 140 7.01 -3.45 18.48
N SER A 141 7.48 -2.35 17.87
CA SER A 141 8.86 -1.88 18.01
C SER A 141 9.23 -1.57 19.46
N ASP A 142 8.32 -0.93 20.19
CA ASP A 142 8.50 -0.60 21.60
C ASP A 142 8.53 -1.85 22.49
N LEU A 143 7.65 -2.84 22.22
CA LEU A 143 7.67 -4.12 22.93
C LEU A 143 8.96 -4.92 22.66
N LEU A 144 9.47 -4.88 21.43
CA LEU A 144 10.77 -5.48 21.10
C LEU A 144 11.92 -4.80 21.84
N ARG A 145 11.88 -3.47 21.99
CA ARG A 145 12.84 -2.72 22.80
C ARG A 145 12.78 -3.13 24.27
N ILE A 146 11.59 -3.18 24.87
CA ILE A 146 11.40 -3.65 26.26
C ILE A 146 11.99 -5.04 26.43
N LYS A 147 11.71 -5.95 25.50
CA LYS A 147 12.25 -7.31 25.53
C LYS A 147 13.78 -7.30 25.52
N GLN A 148 14.40 -6.51 24.65
CA GLN A 148 15.85 -6.40 24.59
C GLN A 148 16.43 -5.84 25.89
N THR A 149 15.83 -4.77 26.45
CA THR A 149 16.24 -4.22 27.76
C THR A 149 16.17 -5.30 28.84
N LEU A 150 15.11 -6.11 28.88
CA LEU A 150 14.96 -7.20 29.83
C LEU A 150 16.01 -8.30 29.62
N ASP A 151 16.28 -8.69 28.38
CA ASP A 151 17.30 -9.69 28.03
C ASP A 151 18.71 -9.21 28.43
N ASP A 152 19.01 -7.92 28.25
CA ASP A 152 20.29 -7.31 28.62
C ASP A 152 20.48 -7.23 30.15
N VAL A 153 19.43 -6.84 30.89
CA VAL A 153 19.50 -6.73 32.36
C VAL A 153 19.40 -8.10 33.04
N ALA A 154 18.75 -9.10 32.44
CA ALA A 154 18.81 -10.49 32.93
C ALA A 154 20.23 -11.09 32.89
N GLY A 155 21.15 -10.51 32.12
CA GLY A 155 22.58 -10.78 32.18
C GLY A 155 23.30 -10.17 33.40
N GLY A 156 22.68 -9.22 34.10
CA GLY A 156 23.14 -8.56 35.31
C GLY A 156 22.33 -8.99 36.55
N ASN A 157 23.01 -9.25 37.66
CA ASN A 157 22.48 -10.06 38.76
C ASN A 157 21.48 -9.34 39.73
N ASP A 158 20.88 -8.20 39.37
CA ASP A 158 19.99 -7.44 40.26
C ASP A 158 18.55 -7.29 39.70
N ALA A 159 17.64 -8.07 40.26
CA ALA A 159 16.22 -8.09 39.90
C ALA A 159 15.51 -6.74 40.11
N THR A 160 16.05 -5.87 40.97
CA THR A 160 15.46 -4.56 41.27
C THR A 160 15.67 -3.59 40.11
N GLU A 161 16.86 -3.61 39.49
CA GLU A 161 17.16 -2.82 38.28
C GLU A 161 16.32 -3.30 37.08
N ILE A 162 16.10 -4.62 36.94
CA ILE A 162 15.25 -5.21 35.89
C ILE A 162 13.83 -4.64 35.97
N ILE A 163 13.24 -4.65 37.18
CA ILE A 163 11.85 -4.22 37.39
C ILE A 163 11.70 -2.71 37.15
N SER A 164 12.65 -1.90 37.62
CA SER A 164 12.61 -0.44 37.41
C SER A 164 12.81 -0.04 35.95
N ALA A 165 13.72 -0.71 35.23
CA ALA A 165 13.94 -0.45 33.80
C ALA A 165 12.70 -0.83 32.96
N ALA A 166 12.12 -2.00 33.22
CA ALA A 166 10.92 -2.46 32.53
C ALA A 166 9.71 -1.56 32.82
N ALA A 167 9.53 -1.11 34.07
CA ALA A 167 8.44 -0.21 34.44
C ALA A 167 8.54 1.17 33.76
N ASN A 168 9.75 1.69 33.60
CA ASN A 168 9.99 2.96 32.91
C ASN A 168 9.71 2.84 31.40
N ASP A 169 10.23 1.80 30.74
CA ASP A 169 9.96 1.59 29.32
C ASP A 169 8.45 1.37 29.08
N LEU A 170 7.76 0.61 29.94
CA LEU A 170 6.32 0.39 29.82
C LEU A 170 5.52 1.71 29.99
N THR A 171 5.97 2.59 30.88
CA THR A 171 5.37 3.92 31.09
C THR A 171 5.53 4.81 29.87
N ASP A 172 6.69 4.75 29.21
CA ASP A 172 6.95 5.46 27.95
C ASP A 172 6.05 4.95 26.81
N VAL A 173 5.86 3.63 26.70
CA VAL A 173 4.94 3.03 25.71
C VAL A 173 3.50 3.47 25.94
N ILE A 174 3.02 3.42 27.19
CA ILE A 174 1.67 3.84 27.54
C ILE A 174 1.47 5.32 27.20
N THR A 175 2.44 6.17 27.53
CA THR A 175 2.39 7.62 27.28
C THR A 175 2.38 7.93 25.79
N ARG A 176 3.23 7.24 25.00
CA ARG A 176 3.29 7.41 23.54
C ARG A 176 2.02 6.88 22.85
N THR A 177 1.53 5.72 23.27
CA THR A 177 0.28 5.13 22.74
C THR A 177 -0.91 6.05 23.00
N ARG A 178 -0.99 6.64 24.21
CA ARG A 178 -2.01 7.62 24.55
C ARG A 178 -1.94 8.86 23.66
N ARG A 179 -0.73 9.40 23.43
CA ARG A 179 -0.53 10.55 22.54
C ARG A 179 -0.95 10.25 21.10
N LEU A 180 -0.63 9.08 20.57
CA LEU A 180 -1.07 8.65 19.24
C LEU A 180 -2.60 8.56 19.16
N THR A 181 -3.25 8.02 20.20
CA THR A 181 -4.71 7.95 20.29
C THR A 181 -5.35 9.33 20.31
N GLU A 182 -4.78 10.28 21.06
CA GLU A 182 -5.25 11.66 21.13
C GLU A 182 -5.05 12.41 19.80
N GLN A 183 -3.94 12.17 19.09
CA GLN A 183 -3.69 12.75 17.77
C GLN A 183 -4.66 12.24 16.71
N SER A 184 -4.94 10.93 16.68
CA SER A 184 -5.93 10.34 15.78
C SER A 184 -7.36 10.85 16.05
N ALA A 185 -7.69 11.23 17.29
CA ALA A 185 -8.99 11.80 17.62
C ALA A 185 -9.15 13.28 17.21
N THR A 186 -8.04 14.01 17.03
CA THR A 186 -8.08 15.44 16.66
C THR A 186 -8.06 15.70 15.15
N GLU A 187 -7.67 14.74 14.32
CA GLU A 187 -7.75 14.87 12.85
C GLU A 187 -9.19 14.74 12.29
N ASP A 188 -10.16 14.35 13.14
CA ASP A 188 -11.60 14.24 12.82
C ASP A 188 -12.40 15.55 13.05
N ALA A 189 -11.77 16.67 13.47
CA ALA A 189 -12.42 17.95 13.79
C ALA A 189 -12.07 19.08 12.81
#